data_AF-A0A3D4H4M1-F1
#
_entry.id   AF-A0A3D4H4M1-F1
#
_cell.length_a   1.000
_cell.length_b   1.000
_cell.length_c   1.000
_cell.angle_alpha   90.00
_cell.angle_beta   90.00
_cell.angle_gamma   90.00
#
_symmetry.space_group_name_H-M   'P 1'
#
loop_
_entity.id
_entity.type
_entity.pdbx_description
1 polymer ?
#
loop_
_entity_poly.entity_id
_entity_poly.type
_entity_poly.pdbx_seq_one_letter_code
_entity_poly.pdbx_strand_id
1 'polypeptide(L)'
;TCQTDHNPTAQSHNLWLSWVKVAKTDPSVARKVRYYHQRPAEELYDLQADPNEQRNLGADPDHLQTLRKLRAITDDWIRLSGDTLEMHGEPMQLLYPQEH
;
A
#
# COMPACT_ATOMS: atom_id res chain seq x y z
N THR A 1 8.77 1.60 1.39
CA THR A 1 7.95 0.39 1.67
C THR A 1 7.96 0.13 3.15
N CYS A 2 6.84 0.33 3.86
CA CYS A 2 6.69 -0.23 5.21
C CYS A 2 6.40 -1.72 5.05
N GLN A 3 7.38 -2.46 4.53
CA GLN A 3 7.40 -3.90 4.76
C GLN A 3 7.60 -4.02 6.26
N THR A 4 6.55 -4.42 6.98
CA THR A 4 6.74 -5.06 8.27
C THR A 4 7.54 -6.31 7.95
N ASP A 5 8.84 -6.15 7.99
CA ASP A 5 9.82 -7.19 8.03
C ASP A 5 9.28 -8.24 9.00
N HIS A 6 8.86 -9.39 8.47
CA HIS A 6 8.42 -10.56 9.23
C HIS A 6 9.59 -11.20 9.99
N ASN A 7 10.65 -10.44 10.23
CA ASN A 7 11.67 -10.77 11.18
C ASN A 7 11.03 -10.70 12.57
N PRO A 8 10.75 -11.84 13.21
CA PRO A 8 10.07 -11.87 14.52
C PRO A 8 10.92 -11.20 15.61
N THR A 9 12.19 -10.93 15.34
CA THR A 9 13.12 -10.26 16.25
C THR A 9 13.22 -8.75 16.05
N ALA A 10 12.63 -8.20 14.97
CA ALA A 10 12.67 -6.77 14.69
C ALA A 10 11.68 -6.00 15.58
N GLN A 11 12.07 -4.82 16.08
CA GLN A 11 11.18 -3.95 16.85
C GLN A 11 9.94 -3.51 16.06
N SER A 12 10.05 -3.42 14.72
CA SER A 12 8.93 -3.11 13.81
C SER A 12 7.80 -4.15 13.91
N HIS A 13 8.13 -5.43 14.13
CA HIS A 13 7.16 -6.52 14.27
C HIS A 13 6.27 -6.34 15.51
N ASN A 14 6.87 -5.96 16.65
CA ASN A 14 6.12 -5.73 17.89
C ASN A 14 5.22 -4.49 17.81
N LEU A 15 5.65 -3.45 17.09
CA LEU A 15 4.82 -2.27 16.85
C LEU A 15 3.58 -2.63 16.02
N TRP A 16 3.74 -3.41 14.95
CA TRP A 16 2.63 -3.87 14.12
C TRP A 16 1.61 -4.70 14.90
N LEU A 17 2.07 -5.67 15.70
CA LEU A 17 1.19 -6.49 16.55
C LEU A 17 0.38 -5.65 17.53
N SER A 18 0.97 -4.58 18.08
CA SER A 18 0.24 -3.66 18.96
C SER A 18 -0.87 -2.91 18.22
N TRP A 19 -0.63 -2.51 16.97
CA TRP A 19 -1.64 -1.83 16.14
C TRP A 19 -2.77 -2.78 15.73
N VAL A 20 -2.45 -4.03 15.38
CA VAL A 20 -3.47 -5.06 15.08
C VAL A 20 -4.31 -5.36 16.32
N LYS A 21 -3.71 -5.38 17.51
CA LYS A 21 -4.44 -5.54 18.76
C LYS A 21 -5.40 -4.38 19.02
N VAL A 22 -4.94 -3.14 18.85
CA VAL A 22 -5.76 -1.93 19.03
C VAL A 22 -6.83 -1.80 17.95
N ALA A 23 -6.57 -2.26 16.72
CA ALA A 23 -7.56 -2.29 15.64
C ALA A 23 -8.81 -3.13 15.96
N LYS A 24 -8.73 -4.09 16.89
CA LYS A 24 -9.90 -4.85 17.34
C LYS A 24 -10.87 -4.00 18.17
N THR A 25 -10.38 -2.95 18.82
CA THR A 25 -11.17 -2.12 19.75
C THR A 25 -11.41 -0.71 19.24
N ASP A 26 -10.52 -0.16 18.42
CA ASP A 26 -10.62 1.20 17.85
C ASP A 26 -10.91 1.15 16.33
N PRO A 27 -12.10 1.61 15.89
CA PRO A 27 -12.47 1.65 14.48
C PRO A 27 -11.56 2.50 13.59
N SER A 28 -10.94 3.54 14.16
CA SER A 28 -10.03 4.43 13.43
C SER A 28 -8.70 3.73 13.10
N VAL A 29 -8.20 2.93 14.04
CA VAL A 29 -7.00 2.09 13.87
C VAL A 29 -7.32 0.91 12.97
N ALA A 30 -8.51 0.31 13.10
CA ALA A 30 -9.00 -0.73 12.19
C ALA A 30 -9.00 -0.29 10.73
N ARG A 31 -9.46 0.94 10.47
CA ARG A 31 -9.45 1.52 9.11
C ARG A 31 -8.02 1.68 8.57
N LYS A 32 -7.08 2.13 9.41
CA LYS A 32 -5.66 2.24 9.02
C LYS A 32 -5.07 0.86 8.71
N VAL A 33 -5.26 -0.12 9.59
CA VAL A 33 -4.77 -1.50 9.38
C VAL A 33 -5.36 -2.12 8.10
N ARG A 34 -6.66 -1.91 7.83
CA ARG A 34 -7.29 -2.33 6.57
C ARG A 34 -6.67 -1.65 5.35
N TYR A 35 -6.45 -0.33 5.40
CA TYR A 35 -5.79 0.41 4.33
C TYR A 35 -4.38 -0.11 4.04
N TYR A 36 -3.63 -0.49 5.10
CA TYR A 36 -2.30 -1.10 4.93
C TYR A 36 -2.36 -2.46 4.23
N HIS A 37 -3.39 -3.27 4.49
CA HIS A 37 -3.57 -4.58 3.86
C HIS A 37 -4.19 -4.52 2.47
N GLN A 38 -5.11 -3.58 2.24
CA GLN A 38 -5.87 -3.41 1.01
C GLN A 38 -5.49 -2.08 0.38
N ARG A 39 -4.38 -2.09 -0.36
CA ARG A 39 -4.00 -0.94 -1.17
C ARG A 39 -4.71 -1.02 -2.52
N PRO A 40 -5.19 0.11 -3.05
CA PRO A 40 -5.67 0.16 -4.41
C PRO A 40 -4.51 -0.15 -5.38
N ALA A 41 -4.84 -0.63 -6.57
CA ALA A 41 -3.84 -0.94 -7.58
C ALA A 41 -2.98 0.27 -7.97
N GLU A 42 -3.54 1.48 -7.85
CA GLU A 42 -2.87 2.72 -8.21
C GLU A 42 -3.13 3.81 -7.17
N GLU A 43 -2.06 4.56 -6.87
CA GLU A 43 -2.10 5.71 -5.98
C GLU A 43 -1.52 6.93 -6.71
N LEU A 44 -2.27 8.04 -6.72
CA LEU A 44 -1.83 9.30 -7.33
C LEU A 44 -1.86 10.40 -6.26
N TYR A 45 -0.75 11.10 -6.08
CA TYR A 45 -0.62 12.14 -5.07
C TYR A 45 -0.16 13.45 -5.71
N ASP A 46 -0.74 14.56 -5.25
CA ASP A 46 -0.26 15.90 -5.56
C ASP A 46 0.68 16.36 -4.43
N LEU A 47 1.98 16.34 -4.67
CA LEU A 47 3.00 16.69 -3.67
C LEU A 47 3.01 18.19 -3.32
N GLN A 48 2.43 19.06 -4.16
CA GLN A 48 2.33 20.49 -3.85
C GLN A 48 1.18 20.75 -2.89
N ALA A 49 0.03 20.14 -3.15
CA ALA A 49 -1.16 20.29 -2.31
C ALA A 49 -1.12 19.39 -1.05
N ASP A 50 -0.48 18.23 -1.14
CA ASP A 50 -0.37 17.24 -0.08
C ASP A 50 1.06 16.68 0.03
N PRO A 51 1.96 17.41 0.72
CA PRO A 51 3.34 16.98 0.92
C PRO A 51 3.50 15.66 1.69
N ASN A 52 2.44 15.21 2.36
CA ASN A 52 2.45 14.03 3.22
C ASN A 52 1.74 12.82 2.59
N GLU A 53 1.32 12.91 1.32
CA GLU A 53 0.75 11.80 0.55
C GLU A 53 -0.43 11.10 1.27
N GLN A 54 -1.25 11.86 1.99
CA GLN A 54 -2.39 11.36 2.74
C GLN A 54 -3.66 11.21 1.88
N ARG A 55 -3.76 11.95 0.77
CA ARG A 55 -4.93 11.98 -0.11
C ARG A 55 -4.59 11.34 -1.45
N ASN A 56 -5.00 10.07 -1.60
CA ASN A 56 -4.92 9.37 -2.87
C ASN A 56 -6.01 9.89 -3.84
N LEU A 57 -5.58 10.41 -4.99
CA LEU A 57 -6.39 10.95 -6.08
C LEU A 57 -6.58 9.94 -7.23
N GLY A 58 -6.08 8.70 -7.09
CA GLY A 58 -6.09 7.68 -8.15
C GLY A 58 -7.50 7.24 -8.57
N ALA A 59 -8.49 7.41 -7.70
CA ALA A 59 -9.90 7.14 -8.00
C ALA A 59 -10.69 8.38 -8.45
N ASP A 60 -10.06 9.56 -8.48
CA ASP A 60 -10.73 10.82 -8.84
C ASP A 60 -10.86 10.93 -10.37
N PRO A 61 -12.09 11.03 -10.91
CA PRO A 61 -12.31 11.14 -12.36
C PRO A 61 -11.60 12.36 -12.97
N ASP A 62 -11.43 13.44 -12.20
CA ASP A 62 -10.81 14.68 -12.68
C ASP A 62 -9.30 14.51 -12.95
N HIS A 63 -8.69 13.43 -12.45
CA HIS A 63 -7.25 13.18 -12.58
C HIS A 63 -6.91 11.95 -13.44
N LEU A 64 -7.90 11.35 -14.10
CA LEU A 64 -7.71 10.18 -14.97
C LEU A 64 -6.72 10.41 -16.11
N GLN A 65 -6.69 11.63 -16.68
CA GLN A 65 -5.75 11.94 -17.76
C GLN A 65 -4.30 11.91 -17.24
N THR A 66 -4.07 12.51 -16.07
CA THR A 66 -2.76 12.50 -15.40
C THR A 66 -2.35 11.08 -15.03
N LEU A 67 -3.27 10.31 -14.46
CA LEU A 67 -3.04 8.91 -14.09
C LEU A 67 -2.60 8.08 -15.30
N ARG A 68 -3.32 8.16 -16.42
CA ARG A 68 -2.97 7.44 -17.66
C ARG A 68 -1.61 7.84 -18.22
N LYS A 69 -1.29 9.14 -18.18
CA LYS A 69 0.01 9.63 -18.64
C LYS A 69 1.15 9.07 -17.80
N LEU A 70 1.01 9.11 -16.48
CA LEU A 70 2.04 8.62 -15.56
C LEU A 70 2.18 7.10 -15.66
N ARG A 71 1.07 6.36 -15.77
CA ARG A 71 1.10 4.91 -16.02
C ARG A 71 1.91 4.57 -17.27
N ALA A 72 1.66 5.26 -18.38
CA ALA A 72 2.39 5.01 -19.63
C ALA A 72 3.90 5.26 -19.48
N ILE A 73 4.30 6.29 -18.75
CA ILE A 73 5.72 6.58 -18.47
C ILE A 73 6.34 5.46 -17.62
N THR A 74 5.62 4.96 -16.61
CA THR A 74 6.07 3.84 -15.77
C THR A 74 6.20 2.54 -16.59
N ASP A 75 5.21 2.22 -17.42
CA ASP A 75 5.22 1.04 -18.28
C ASP A 75 6.39 1.08 -19.26
N ASP A 76 6.67 2.25 -19.84
CA ASP A 76 7.83 2.46 -20.70
C ASP A 76 9.13 2.26 -19.94
N TRP A 77 9.23 2.72 -18.70
CA TRP A 77 10.42 2.56 -17.88
C TRP A 77 10.65 1.09 -17.47
N ILE A 78 9.60 0.36 -17.09
CA ILE A 78 9.66 -1.08 -16.82
C ILE A 78 10.24 -1.81 -18.03
N ARG A 79 9.71 -1.53 -19.22
CA ARG A 79 10.17 -2.11 -20.49
C ARG A 79 11.62 -1.77 -20.80
N LEU A 80 12.04 -0.52 -20.58
CA LEU A 80 13.41 -0.06 -20.86
C LEU A 80 14.43 -0.64 -19.87
N SER A 81 14.04 -0.79 -18.61
CA SER A 81 14.87 -1.40 -17.56
C SER A 81 15.03 -2.90 -17.74
N GLY A 82 14.22 -3.54 -18.59
CA GLY A 82 14.19 -4.99 -18.76
C GLY A 82 13.59 -5.72 -17.55
N ASP A 83 12.79 -5.02 -16.75
CA ASP A 83 12.12 -5.60 -15.59
C ASP A 83 11.02 -6.56 -16.06
N THR A 84 11.06 -7.80 -15.57
CA THR A 84 10.13 -8.88 -15.93
C THR A 84 8.82 -8.82 -15.15
N LEU A 85 8.72 -7.90 -14.17
CA LEU A 85 7.61 -7.81 -13.22
C LEU A 85 7.38 -9.10 -12.42
N GLU A 86 8.41 -9.93 -12.30
CA GLU A 86 8.35 -11.15 -11.52
C GLU A 86 8.32 -10.82 -10.02
N MET A 87 7.27 -11.26 -9.35
CA MET A 87 7.21 -11.22 -7.90
C MET A 87 8.02 -12.38 -7.33
N HIS A 88 9.08 -12.07 -6.59
CA HIS A 88 9.80 -13.08 -5.82
C HIS A 88 9.23 -13.15 -4.39
N GLY A 89 8.49 -14.21 -4.11
CA GLY A 89 7.90 -14.49 -2.79
C GLY A 89 6.42 -14.85 -2.84
N GLU A 90 5.91 -15.41 -1.75
CA GLU A 90 4.47 -15.64 -1.62
C GLU A 90 3.78 -14.31 -1.32
N PRO A 91 2.73 -13.92 -2.09
CA PRO A 91 1.96 -12.73 -1.76
C PRO A 91 1.41 -12.88 -0.35
N MET A 92 1.50 -11.81 0.43
CA MET A 92 0.87 -11.74 1.74
C MET A 92 -0.61 -12.07 1.58
N GLN A 93 -1.02 -13.25 2.07
CA GLN A 93 -2.42 -13.59 2.16
C GLN A 93 -3.10 -12.49 2.98
N LEU A 94 -4.23 -12.02 2.47
CA LEU A 94 -4.93 -10.87 3.00
C LEU A 94 -5.56 -11.25 4.34
N LEU A 95 -4.70 -11.20 5.36
CA LEU A 95 -4.90 -11.62 6.74
C LEU A 95 -5.09 -13.13 6.91
N TYR A 96 -4.45 -13.62 7.98
CA TYR A 96 -4.82 -14.78 8.78
C TYR A 96 -6.33 -15.09 8.73
N PRO A 97 -6.73 -16.36 8.88
CA PRO A 97 -8.13 -16.77 8.83
C PRO A 97 -8.98 -15.85 9.70
N GLN A 98 -10.03 -15.30 9.12
CA GLN A 98 -11.13 -14.74 9.91
C GLN A 98 -11.73 -15.97 10.62
N GLU A 99 -11.29 -16.25 11.83
CA GLU A 99 -11.85 -17.37 12.60
C GLU A 99 -13.36 -17.16 12.71
N HIS A 100 -14.10 -18.17 12.23
CA HIS A 100 -15.56 -18.26 12.26
C HIS A 100 -16.08 -18.53 13.67
#